data_AF-A0A379E299-F1
#
_entry.id   AF-A0A379E299-F1
#
_cell.length_a   1.000
_cell.length_b   1.000
_cell.length_c   1.000
_cell.angle_alpha   90.00
_cell.angle_beta   90.00
_cell.angle_gamma   90.00
#
_symmetry.space_group_name_H-M   'P 1'
#
loop_
_entity.id
_entity.type
_entity.pdbx_description
1 polymer ?
#
loop_
_entity_poly.entity_id
_entity_poly.type
_entity_poly.pdbx_seq_one_letter_code
_entity_poly.pdbx_strand_id
1 'polypeptide(L)'
;MKKIIFFLQLTVLLVFTSCHGDDPVPDPTPQPPAEAENTIFVYMPWSGDSGNLYSFFLNNLADIRQAVQAQGGLDGRHLVVFISQTPSKGALINIEYRQGRCVDDTVAVFDNTRPGLQPNSASWITTLLKRVQEYAPARSYSMIVGCHGLGWLPGNYGVQSRHARSVSGKHETERLPLTRWFGGERYKTDISALDKGIEQSGIGRMQYILFDDCYMSTVEVAYELRNSTRHIIACPTEIMAHGMPYDRLWAELSKRVPDYGRICDEFYNFYVSYTSPYGTISVIDCSQVEGMIGVMRDINRSGNLVTVPENDLQVMDGYQPSIFFDMGDYVSKTAQNEPELLARFTRQLALLVPYKRNTPSFFTSVRDPENGDIIPISTFSGITISDPSNNPKVKNALGGNSYYKATH
;
A
#
# COMPACT_ATOMS: atom_id res chain seq x y z
N MET A 1 45.91 68.60 -61.28
CA MET A 1 44.96 68.07 -60.27
C MET A 1 45.36 68.61 -58.89
N LYS A 2 44.39 69.25 -58.20
CA LYS A 2 44.28 69.74 -56.80
C LYS A 2 45.54 69.62 -55.90
N LYS A 3 46.21 70.70 -55.41
CA LYS A 3 45.86 71.68 -54.34
C LYS A 3 45.44 70.97 -53.02
N ILE A 4 45.85 71.24 -51.77
CA ILE A 4 46.52 72.37 -51.07
C ILE A 4 46.61 71.99 -49.54
N ILE A 5 47.67 72.41 -48.81
CA ILE A 5 47.75 72.95 -47.40
C ILE A 5 47.26 72.08 -46.20
N PHE A 6 48.10 71.69 -45.23
CA PHE A 6 48.60 72.36 -43.98
C PHE A 6 47.66 72.33 -42.74
N PHE A 7 48.26 72.00 -41.58
CA PHE A 7 47.81 71.99 -40.16
C PHE A 7 46.56 72.81 -39.75
N LEU A 8 45.71 72.27 -38.85
CA LEU A 8 45.42 72.79 -37.48
C LEU A 8 44.34 71.99 -36.70
N GLN A 9 44.68 71.62 -35.44
CA GLN A 9 43.92 71.74 -34.18
C GLN A 9 42.44 71.29 -33.98
N LEU A 10 42.30 70.41 -32.96
CA LEU A 10 41.46 70.53 -31.74
C LEU A 10 39.92 70.46 -31.86
N THR A 11 39.30 69.40 -31.34
CA THR A 11 38.26 69.48 -30.27
C THR A 11 37.75 68.10 -29.77
N VAL A 12 38.01 67.86 -28.48
CA VAL A 12 37.22 67.19 -27.42
C VAL A 12 35.95 66.41 -27.82
N LEU A 13 35.84 65.15 -27.37
CA LEU A 13 34.57 64.58 -26.90
C LEU A 13 34.77 63.40 -25.92
N LEU A 14 34.66 63.75 -24.64
CA LEU A 14 34.00 63.06 -23.52
C LEU A 14 34.25 61.55 -23.32
N VAL A 15 35.02 61.28 -22.28
CA VAL A 15 35.00 60.04 -21.50
C VAL A 15 33.66 59.97 -20.74
N PHE A 16 32.88 58.91 -20.97
CA PHE A 16 31.92 58.42 -19.99
C PHE A 16 32.34 57.01 -19.57
N THR A 17 32.82 56.92 -18.33
CA THR A 17 32.91 55.69 -17.56
C THR A 17 31.50 55.25 -17.17
N SER A 18 31.12 54.02 -17.48
CA SER A 18 29.95 53.36 -16.88
C SER A 18 30.45 52.12 -16.14
N CYS A 19 30.21 52.11 -14.83
CA CYS A 19 30.32 50.93 -13.99
C CYS A 19 28.98 50.19 -13.95
N HIS A 20 29.09 48.87 -13.77
CA HIS A 20 28.16 47.93 -13.14
C HIS A 20 27.00 47.32 -13.93
N GLY A 21 27.01 45.98 -13.88
CA GLY A 21 25.91 45.06 -14.11
C GLY A 21 26.49 43.69 -14.41
N ASP A 22 26.75 42.88 -13.37
CA ASP A 22 26.96 41.43 -13.59
C ASP A 22 25.67 40.90 -14.22
N ASP A 23 25.74 40.52 -15.49
CA ASP A 23 24.64 39.83 -16.15
C ASP A 23 24.30 38.58 -15.32
N PRO A 24 23.03 38.35 -14.95
CA PRO A 24 22.65 37.12 -14.27
C PRO A 24 23.05 35.95 -15.16
N VAL A 25 23.95 35.10 -14.66
CA VAL A 25 24.20 33.79 -15.24
C VAL A 25 22.82 33.14 -15.40
N PRO A 26 22.44 32.67 -16.60
CA PRO A 26 21.17 31.98 -16.79
C PRO A 26 21.08 30.88 -15.74
N ASP A 27 19.97 30.84 -15.00
CA ASP A 27 19.70 29.76 -14.05
C ASP A 27 19.99 28.43 -14.77
N PRO A 28 20.83 27.53 -14.20
CA PRO A 28 21.10 26.26 -14.85
C PRO A 28 19.77 25.60 -15.17
N THR A 29 19.56 25.28 -16.45
CA THR A 29 18.39 24.51 -16.91
C THR A 29 18.19 23.35 -15.93
N PRO A 30 17.00 23.16 -15.34
CA PRO A 30 16.77 22.11 -14.35
C PRO A 30 17.27 20.79 -14.93
N GLN A 31 18.35 20.25 -14.36
CA GLN A 31 18.80 18.93 -14.75
C GLN A 31 17.70 17.94 -14.36
N PRO A 32 17.37 16.95 -15.20
CA PRO A 32 16.50 15.87 -14.79
C PRO A 32 17.00 15.31 -13.46
N PRO A 33 16.12 15.01 -12.49
CA PRO A 33 16.54 14.41 -11.23
C PRO A 33 17.41 13.18 -11.52
N ALA A 34 18.53 13.05 -10.82
CA ALA A 34 19.42 11.91 -11.01
C ALA A 34 18.66 10.61 -10.69
N GLU A 35 18.79 9.60 -11.55
CA GLU A 35 18.14 8.30 -11.35
C GLU A 35 18.59 7.68 -10.01
N ALA A 36 17.63 7.48 -9.10
CA ALA A 36 17.85 6.85 -7.81
C ALA A 36 17.88 5.31 -7.90
N GLU A 37 18.34 4.67 -6.83
CA GLU A 37 18.28 3.21 -6.74
C GLU A 37 16.84 2.70 -6.60
N ASN A 38 16.06 3.37 -5.74
CA ASN A 38 14.67 3.06 -5.48
C ASN A 38 13.87 4.33 -5.21
N THR A 39 12.63 4.38 -5.70
CA THR A 39 11.64 5.36 -5.27
C THR A 39 10.57 4.67 -4.44
N ILE A 40 10.40 5.10 -3.19
CA ILE A 40 9.34 4.63 -2.30
C ILE A 40 8.15 5.56 -2.44
N PHE A 41 7.07 5.05 -3.03
CA PHE A 41 5.82 5.77 -3.21
C PHE A 41 4.82 5.41 -2.11
N VAL A 42 4.45 6.39 -1.30
CA VAL A 42 3.40 6.25 -0.28
C VAL A 42 2.08 6.78 -0.84
N TYR A 43 1.09 5.91 -0.99
CA TYR A 43 -0.22 6.21 -1.54
C TYR A 43 -1.28 6.16 -0.44
N MET A 44 -1.71 7.34 0.01
CA MET A 44 -2.69 7.54 1.08
C MET A 44 -3.92 8.30 0.53
N PRO A 45 -4.78 7.65 -0.27
CA PRO A 45 -5.94 8.28 -0.86
C PRO A 45 -6.98 8.69 0.19
N TRP A 46 -8.06 9.31 -0.27
CA TRP A 46 -9.18 9.66 0.60
C TRP A 46 -9.81 8.39 1.20
N SER A 47 -9.77 8.28 2.52
CA SER A 47 -10.19 7.10 3.28
C SER A 47 -11.61 7.20 3.86
N GLY A 48 -12.49 8.00 3.24
CA GLY A 48 -13.92 8.04 3.58
C GLY A 48 -14.37 9.22 4.44
N ASP A 49 -15.67 9.49 4.40
CA ASP A 49 -16.32 10.62 5.11
C ASP A 49 -16.52 10.32 6.60
N SER A 50 -16.89 9.08 6.94
CA SER A 50 -16.95 8.55 8.30
C SER A 50 -15.80 7.56 8.51
N GLY A 51 -15.09 7.68 9.63
CA GLY A 51 -13.91 6.86 9.92
C GLY A 51 -12.70 7.16 9.02
N ASN A 52 -12.55 8.45 8.70
CA ASN A 52 -11.42 8.95 7.96
C ASN A 52 -10.08 8.67 8.67
N LEU A 53 -9.09 8.17 7.93
CA LEU A 53 -7.78 7.80 8.46
C LEU A 53 -6.71 8.89 8.30
N TYR A 54 -7.04 10.10 7.82
CA TYR A 54 -6.06 11.13 7.50
C TYR A 54 -5.19 11.53 8.69
N SER A 55 -5.74 11.63 9.90
CA SER A 55 -4.93 11.91 11.10
C SER A 55 -3.92 10.79 11.40
N PHE A 56 -4.30 9.54 11.18
CA PHE A 56 -3.39 8.39 11.32
C PHE A 56 -2.33 8.40 10.21
N PHE A 57 -2.69 8.75 8.98
CA PHE A 57 -1.73 8.94 7.89
C PHE A 57 -0.70 10.01 8.21
N LEU A 58 -1.11 11.13 8.82
CA LEU A 58 -0.17 12.16 9.26
C LEU A 58 0.81 11.64 10.33
N ASN A 59 0.35 10.81 11.27
CA ASN A 59 1.22 10.17 12.25
C ASN A 59 2.19 9.19 11.56
N ASN A 60 1.70 8.33 10.65
CA ASN A 60 2.55 7.42 9.88
C ASN A 60 3.63 8.16 9.09
N LEU A 61 3.28 9.28 8.44
CA LEU A 61 4.25 10.11 7.74
C LEU A 61 5.21 10.82 8.71
N ALA A 62 4.79 11.12 9.94
CA ALA A 62 5.68 11.65 10.97
C ALA A 62 6.69 10.58 11.42
N ASP A 63 6.25 9.34 11.62
CA ASP A 63 7.11 8.20 11.97
C ASP A 63 8.14 7.92 10.87
N ILE A 64 7.71 7.93 9.59
CA ILE A 64 8.61 7.83 8.44
C ILE A 64 9.64 8.96 8.47
N ARG A 65 9.21 10.22 8.65
CA ARG A 65 10.14 11.36 8.70
C ARG A 65 11.13 11.24 9.85
N GLN A 66 10.69 10.81 11.03
CA GLN A 66 11.57 10.58 12.18
C GLN A 66 12.61 9.50 11.89
N ALA A 67 12.20 8.39 11.26
CA ALA A 67 13.12 7.32 10.88
C ALA A 67 14.13 7.76 9.82
N VAL A 68 13.70 8.51 8.80
CA VAL A 68 14.60 9.13 7.81
C VAL A 68 15.63 10.04 8.48
N GLN A 69 15.19 10.86 9.45
CA GLN A 69 16.10 11.73 10.21
C GLN A 69 17.09 10.94 11.05
N ALA A 70 16.63 9.89 11.75
CA ALA A 70 17.49 9.02 12.55
C ALA A 70 18.52 8.26 11.69
N GLN A 71 18.14 7.88 10.47
CA GLN A 71 19.04 7.26 9.48
C GLN A 71 20.04 8.25 8.87
N GLY A 72 19.85 9.56 9.04
CA GLY A 72 20.70 10.59 8.45
C GLY A 72 20.40 10.86 6.98
N GLY A 73 19.22 10.46 6.48
CA GLY A 73 18.76 10.73 5.12
C GLY A 73 18.13 9.52 4.42
N LEU A 74 17.90 9.67 3.11
CA LEU A 74 17.24 8.67 2.27
C LEU A 74 18.21 7.71 1.56
N ASP A 75 19.53 7.91 1.75
CA ASP A 75 20.58 7.05 1.19
C ASP A 75 20.42 6.81 -0.34
N GLY A 76 20.32 7.90 -1.11
CA GLY A 76 20.21 7.84 -2.57
C GLY A 76 18.86 7.36 -3.12
N ARG A 77 17.79 7.46 -2.31
CA ARG A 77 16.41 7.09 -2.67
C ARG A 77 15.49 8.29 -2.69
N HIS A 78 14.40 8.18 -3.43
CA HIS A 78 13.31 9.15 -3.36
C HIS A 78 12.18 8.64 -2.46
N LEU A 79 11.54 9.57 -1.75
CA LEU A 79 10.32 9.33 -1.00
C LEU A 79 9.24 10.27 -1.53
N VAL A 80 8.26 9.72 -2.23
CA VAL A 80 7.15 10.48 -2.79
C VAL A 80 5.86 10.03 -2.14
N VAL A 81 5.02 10.99 -1.76
CA VAL A 81 3.77 10.75 -1.03
C VAL A 81 2.62 11.37 -1.81
N PHE A 82 1.62 10.56 -2.14
CA PHE A 82 0.30 11.07 -2.47
C PHE A 82 -0.58 11.00 -1.23
N ILE A 83 -1.19 12.11 -0.82
CA ILE A 83 -2.12 12.15 0.31
C ILE A 83 -3.35 13.02 0.01
N SER A 84 -4.53 12.57 0.46
CA SER A 84 -5.81 13.25 0.25
C SER A 84 -6.55 13.49 1.56
N GLN A 85 -6.65 14.75 1.99
CA GLN A 85 -7.42 15.14 3.19
C GLN A 85 -8.92 15.24 2.94
N THR A 86 -9.35 15.42 1.69
CA THR A 86 -10.76 15.52 1.35
C THR A 86 -11.04 14.66 0.13
N PRO A 87 -12.30 14.30 -0.16
CA PRO A 87 -12.61 13.58 -1.38
C PRO A 87 -12.31 14.42 -2.63
N SER A 88 -12.27 15.74 -2.50
CA SER A 88 -12.11 16.70 -3.59
C SER A 88 -10.67 17.14 -3.84
N LYS A 89 -9.72 16.87 -2.95
CA LYS A 89 -8.36 17.41 -3.04
C LYS A 89 -7.30 16.45 -2.54
N GLY A 90 -6.29 16.20 -3.38
CA GLY A 90 -5.06 15.48 -3.04
C GLY A 90 -3.80 16.27 -3.39
N ALA A 91 -2.67 15.86 -2.83
CA ALA A 91 -1.36 16.41 -3.15
C ALA A 91 -0.35 15.28 -3.37
N LEU A 92 0.55 15.46 -4.33
CA LEU A 92 1.77 14.68 -4.51
C LEU A 92 2.93 15.51 -3.95
N ILE A 93 3.64 14.95 -2.99
CA ILE A 93 4.67 15.62 -2.19
C ILE A 93 5.93 14.78 -2.30
N ASN A 94 7.05 15.41 -2.64
CA ASN A 94 8.37 14.82 -2.50
C ASN A 94 8.90 15.16 -1.11
N ILE A 95 9.32 14.16 -0.35
CA ILE A 95 9.96 14.37 0.94
C ILE A 95 11.46 14.25 0.74
N GLU A 96 12.17 15.34 0.94
CA GLU A 96 13.62 15.38 0.85
C GLU A 96 14.27 15.47 2.23
N TYR A 97 15.53 15.02 2.33
CA TYR A 97 16.33 15.24 3.51
C TYR A 97 17.39 16.32 3.25
N ARG A 98 17.28 17.45 3.96
CA ARG A 98 18.21 18.58 3.85
C ARG A 98 18.59 19.07 5.24
N GLN A 99 19.90 19.22 5.51
CA GLN A 99 20.42 19.84 6.74
C GLN A 99 19.85 19.24 8.04
N GLY A 100 19.81 17.90 8.16
CA GLY A 100 19.34 17.25 9.39
C GLY A 100 17.82 17.06 9.50
N ARG A 101 17.03 17.50 8.51
CA ARG A 101 15.57 17.46 8.57
C ARG A 101 14.91 17.07 7.26
N CYS A 102 13.73 16.50 7.38
CA CYS A 102 12.83 16.27 6.25
C CYS A 102 12.19 17.60 5.83
N VAL A 103 12.11 17.83 4.52
CA VAL A 103 11.50 19.01 3.89
C VAL A 103 10.56 18.52 2.80
N ASP A 104 9.32 19.01 2.84
CA ASP A 104 8.30 18.66 1.88
C ASP A 104 8.37 19.63 0.67
N ASP A 105 8.50 19.10 -0.54
CA ASP A 105 8.31 19.82 -1.80
C ASP A 105 7.01 19.38 -2.47
N THR A 106 6.13 20.33 -2.80
CA THR A 106 4.84 20.01 -3.42
C THR A 106 5.01 19.84 -4.92
N VAL A 107 4.97 18.59 -5.37
CA VAL A 107 5.09 18.23 -6.81
C VAL A 107 3.82 18.59 -7.57
N ALA A 108 2.66 18.27 -7.00
CA ALA A 108 1.38 18.56 -7.65
C ALA A 108 0.24 18.65 -6.63
N VAL A 109 -0.74 19.50 -6.94
CA VAL A 109 -2.04 19.53 -6.25
C VAL A 109 -3.12 19.10 -7.23
N PHE A 110 -4.01 18.23 -6.79
CA PHE A 110 -5.09 17.67 -7.58
C PHE A 110 -6.43 18.19 -7.09
N ASP A 111 -7.23 18.65 -8.03
CA ASP A 111 -8.67 18.82 -7.84
C ASP A 111 -9.35 17.55 -8.35
N ASN A 112 -9.74 16.69 -7.42
CA ASN A 112 -10.32 15.38 -7.67
C ASN A 112 -11.79 15.47 -8.16
N THR A 113 -12.35 16.69 -8.23
CA THR A 113 -13.72 16.93 -8.74
C THR A 113 -13.77 17.29 -10.22
N ARG A 114 -12.60 17.49 -10.85
CA ARG A 114 -12.52 17.85 -12.26
C ARG A 114 -13.22 16.80 -13.15
N PRO A 115 -14.02 17.24 -14.14
CA PRO A 115 -14.66 16.33 -15.09
C PRO A 115 -13.64 15.40 -15.77
N GLY A 116 -13.96 14.10 -15.82
CA GLY A 116 -13.11 13.08 -16.45
C GLY A 116 -12.02 12.49 -15.55
N LEU A 117 -11.74 13.08 -14.37
CA LEU A 117 -10.91 12.44 -13.37
C LEU A 117 -11.74 11.38 -12.61
N GLN A 118 -11.17 10.18 -12.51
CA GLN A 118 -11.77 9.07 -11.79
C GLN A 118 -10.81 8.62 -10.68
N PRO A 119 -10.83 9.25 -9.49
CA PRO A 119 -9.98 8.85 -8.38
C PRO A 119 -10.08 7.35 -8.10
N ASN A 120 -8.95 6.73 -7.73
CA ASN A 120 -8.81 5.29 -7.47
C ASN A 120 -9.07 4.35 -8.66
N SER A 121 -9.33 4.87 -9.87
CA SER A 121 -9.37 4.06 -11.08
C SER A 121 -7.97 3.71 -11.60
N ALA A 122 -7.89 2.76 -12.53
CA ALA A 122 -6.64 2.41 -13.20
C ALA A 122 -5.98 3.61 -13.92
N SER A 123 -6.78 4.47 -14.56
CA SER A 123 -6.25 5.64 -15.27
C SER A 123 -5.69 6.69 -14.31
N TRP A 124 -6.32 6.84 -13.13
CA TRP A 124 -5.82 7.70 -12.07
C TRP A 124 -4.49 7.19 -11.50
N ILE A 125 -4.43 5.90 -11.15
CA ILE A 125 -3.21 5.27 -10.63
C ILE A 125 -2.08 5.37 -11.66
N THR A 126 -2.38 5.09 -12.94
CA THR A 126 -1.43 5.28 -14.05
C THR A 126 -0.89 6.71 -14.09
N THR A 127 -1.77 7.70 -13.98
CA THR A 127 -1.40 9.12 -14.03
C THR A 127 -0.49 9.50 -12.86
N LEU A 128 -0.80 9.03 -11.65
CA LEU A 128 0.03 9.29 -10.47
C LEU A 128 1.40 8.62 -10.61
N LEU A 129 1.45 7.35 -10.98
CA LEU A 129 2.71 6.61 -11.12
C LEU A 129 3.61 7.21 -12.20
N LYS A 130 3.05 7.65 -13.34
CA LYS A 130 3.83 8.36 -14.37
C LYS A 130 4.42 9.66 -13.83
N ARG A 131 3.68 10.45 -13.05
CA ARG A 131 4.22 11.65 -12.39
C ARG A 131 5.32 11.32 -11.37
N VAL A 132 5.16 10.23 -10.62
CA VAL A 132 6.20 9.74 -9.71
C VAL A 132 7.46 9.36 -10.50
N GLN A 133 7.34 8.68 -11.64
CA GLN A 133 8.49 8.34 -12.48
C GLN A 133 9.17 9.57 -13.09
N GLU A 134 8.39 10.55 -13.54
CA GLU A 134 8.91 11.80 -14.12
C GLU A 134 9.67 12.65 -13.08
N TYR A 135 9.14 12.74 -11.86
CA TYR A 135 9.71 13.59 -10.82
C TYR A 135 10.79 12.87 -9.98
N ALA A 136 10.65 11.56 -9.78
CA ALA A 136 11.55 10.74 -8.96
C ALA A 136 11.93 9.45 -9.73
N PRO A 137 12.69 9.57 -10.84
CA PRO A 137 13.14 8.43 -11.63
C PRO A 137 14.03 7.51 -10.79
N ALA A 138 13.79 6.19 -10.87
CA ALA A 138 14.58 5.20 -10.17
C ALA A 138 14.62 3.86 -10.91
N ARG A 139 15.62 3.03 -10.59
CA ARG A 139 15.78 1.69 -11.16
C ARG A 139 14.79 0.67 -10.63
N SER A 140 14.23 0.94 -9.45
CA SER A 140 13.24 0.14 -8.77
C SER A 140 12.22 1.05 -8.11
N TYR A 141 11.03 0.54 -7.87
CA TYR A 141 9.96 1.25 -7.18
C TYR A 141 9.37 0.36 -6.09
N SER A 142 9.04 0.96 -4.95
CA SER A 142 8.27 0.32 -3.89
C SER A 142 7.01 1.11 -3.64
N MET A 143 5.93 0.45 -3.23
CA MET A 143 4.68 1.12 -2.91
C MET A 143 4.23 0.78 -1.49
N ILE A 144 3.77 1.79 -0.76
CA ILE A 144 3.07 1.65 0.52
C ILE A 144 1.67 2.19 0.29
N VAL A 145 0.65 1.39 0.52
CA VAL A 145 -0.75 1.77 0.40
C VAL A 145 -1.32 1.91 1.80
N GLY A 146 -2.03 3.02 2.06
CA GLY A 146 -2.74 3.23 3.31
C GLY A 146 -4.15 3.74 3.06
N CYS A 147 -5.15 2.91 3.33
CA CYS A 147 -6.58 3.18 3.22
C CYS A 147 -7.34 2.22 4.14
N HIS A 148 -8.64 1.97 3.87
CA HIS A 148 -9.29 0.76 4.36
C HIS A 148 -9.12 -0.37 3.34
N GLY A 149 -9.14 -1.60 3.84
CA GLY A 149 -8.98 -2.81 3.02
C GLY A 149 -10.13 -3.78 3.18
N LEU A 150 -10.49 -4.43 2.08
CA LEU A 150 -11.48 -5.53 2.03
C LEU A 150 -10.99 -6.67 1.13
N GLY A 151 -9.67 -6.90 1.11
CA GLY A 151 -9.04 -7.90 0.27
C GLY A 151 -9.44 -7.76 -1.19
N TRP A 152 -9.96 -8.85 -1.76
CA TRP A 152 -10.26 -8.95 -3.19
C TRP A 152 -11.70 -8.56 -3.56
N LEU A 153 -12.59 -8.32 -2.59
CA LEU A 153 -14.00 -8.02 -2.89
C LEU A 153 -14.10 -6.68 -3.65
N PRO A 154 -14.83 -6.60 -4.78
CA PRO A 154 -14.93 -5.37 -5.54
C PRO A 154 -15.58 -4.23 -4.74
N GLY A 155 -15.16 -3.01 -5.02
CA GLY A 155 -15.50 -1.84 -4.21
C GLY A 155 -16.99 -1.49 -4.19
N ASN A 156 -17.73 -1.92 -5.22
CA ASN A 156 -19.19 -1.75 -5.32
C ASN A 156 -19.98 -2.71 -4.41
N TYR A 157 -19.35 -3.74 -3.82
CA TYR A 157 -19.96 -4.57 -2.79
C TYR A 157 -19.99 -3.78 -1.48
N GLY A 158 -21.03 -2.96 -1.34
CA GLY A 158 -21.28 -2.13 -0.16
C GLY A 158 -21.15 -2.96 1.12
N VAL A 159 -20.07 -2.77 1.86
CA VAL A 159 -20.04 -3.16 3.27
C VAL A 159 -20.58 -1.97 4.03
N GLN A 160 -21.90 -1.98 4.19
CA GLN A 160 -22.54 -1.13 5.17
C GLN A 160 -22.00 -1.56 6.52
N SER A 161 -21.02 -0.82 7.03
CA SER A 161 -20.73 -0.85 8.45
C SER A 161 -21.98 -0.34 9.15
N ARG A 162 -22.49 -1.09 10.14
CA ARG A 162 -23.55 -0.62 11.03
C ARG A 162 -23.15 0.63 11.83
N HIS A 163 -21.89 1.07 11.76
CA HIS A 163 -21.37 2.34 12.28
C HIS A 163 -21.76 3.61 11.51
N ALA A 164 -22.70 3.57 10.57
CA ALA A 164 -23.30 4.81 10.06
C ALA A 164 -24.04 5.61 11.16
N ARG A 165 -24.18 5.07 12.39
CA ARG A 165 -24.68 5.81 13.55
C ARG A 165 -23.54 6.26 14.47
N SER A 166 -23.19 7.54 14.31
CA SER A 166 -22.70 8.45 15.34
C SER A 166 -21.32 8.15 15.98
N VAL A 167 -20.27 8.67 15.35
CA VAL A 167 -19.26 9.46 16.09
C VAL A 167 -19.32 10.89 15.58
N SER A 168 -20.49 11.51 15.69
CA SER A 168 -20.64 12.96 15.64
C SER A 168 -20.56 13.47 17.08
N GLY A 169 -19.36 13.52 17.63
CA GLY A 169 -19.13 13.98 19.01
C GLY A 169 -17.70 14.44 19.18
N LYS A 170 -17.49 15.75 19.24
CA LYS A 170 -16.28 16.33 19.80
C LYS A 170 -16.23 15.92 21.28
N HIS A 171 -15.15 15.26 21.70
CA HIS A 171 -14.87 14.81 23.08
C HIS A 171 -15.70 13.63 23.60
N GLU A 172 -15.33 12.40 23.23
CA GLU A 172 -15.41 11.27 24.16
C GLU A 172 -14.16 10.40 23.92
N THR A 173 -13.50 10.01 25.00
CA THR A 173 -12.38 9.06 25.02
C THR A 173 -12.74 7.84 24.18
N GLU A 174 -11.90 7.48 23.20
CA GLU A 174 -12.08 6.26 22.41
C GLU A 174 -12.17 5.06 23.34
N ARG A 175 -13.38 4.52 23.51
CA ARG A 175 -13.64 3.38 24.40
C ARG A 175 -13.15 2.06 23.82
N LEU A 176 -12.88 2.02 22.50
CA LEU A 176 -12.50 0.81 21.76
C LEU A 176 -11.29 1.06 20.87
N PRO A 177 -10.48 0.01 20.62
CA PRO A 177 -9.46 0.07 19.59
C PRO A 177 -10.05 0.34 18.20
N LEU A 178 -9.52 1.34 17.51
CA LEU A 178 -9.86 1.58 16.11
C LEU A 178 -9.03 0.70 15.19
N THR A 179 -9.62 0.28 14.06
CA THR A 179 -8.94 -0.43 12.98
C THR A 179 -9.01 0.37 11.68
N ARG A 180 -8.19 0.00 10.69
CA ARG A 180 -8.29 0.53 9.32
C ARG A 180 -9.52 0.02 8.56
N TRP A 181 -10.55 -0.48 9.24
CA TRP A 181 -11.86 -0.76 8.64
C TRP A 181 -12.95 0.22 9.12
N PHE A 182 -12.65 1.02 10.14
CA PHE A 182 -13.61 1.85 10.84
C PHE A 182 -14.33 2.84 9.89
N GLY A 183 -15.67 2.86 9.89
CA GLY A 183 -16.49 3.95 9.32
C GLY A 183 -16.88 3.89 7.83
N GLY A 184 -16.39 2.93 7.04
CA GLY A 184 -16.82 2.71 5.65
C GLY A 184 -16.31 3.75 4.63
N GLU A 185 -16.17 3.33 3.37
CA GLU A 185 -15.47 4.10 2.33
C GLU A 185 -16.37 4.63 1.22
N ARG A 186 -16.09 5.87 0.76
CA ARG A 186 -16.70 6.48 -0.43
C ARG A 186 -15.94 6.16 -1.72
N TYR A 187 -14.61 6.09 -1.66
CA TYR A 187 -13.77 5.76 -2.82
C TYR A 187 -12.95 4.53 -2.51
N LYS A 188 -13.26 3.44 -3.19
CA LYS A 188 -12.57 2.16 -3.03
C LYS A 188 -11.71 1.90 -4.26
N THR A 189 -10.56 1.27 -4.05
CA THR A 189 -9.66 0.87 -5.13
C THR A 189 -9.82 -0.62 -5.34
N ASP A 190 -10.36 -1.02 -6.50
CA ASP A 190 -10.34 -2.44 -6.88
C ASP A 190 -8.89 -2.87 -7.11
N ILE A 191 -8.54 -4.08 -6.64
CA ILE A 191 -7.19 -4.63 -6.86
C ILE A 191 -6.85 -4.74 -8.34
N SER A 192 -7.85 -5.08 -9.17
CA SER A 192 -7.68 -5.09 -10.63
C SER A 192 -7.43 -3.70 -11.24
N ALA A 193 -7.92 -2.62 -10.60
CA ALA A 193 -7.62 -1.25 -11.02
C ALA A 193 -6.20 -0.85 -10.62
N LEU A 194 -5.72 -1.28 -9.45
CA LEU A 194 -4.33 -1.12 -9.02
C LEU A 194 -3.37 -1.87 -9.95
N ASP A 195 -3.63 -3.15 -10.23
CA ASP A 195 -2.83 -3.97 -11.16
C ASP A 195 -2.71 -3.31 -12.53
N LYS A 196 -3.85 -2.99 -13.16
CA LYS A 196 -3.88 -2.30 -14.46
C LYS A 196 -3.21 -0.94 -14.41
N GLY A 197 -3.36 -0.19 -13.31
CA GLY A 197 -2.72 1.10 -13.14
C GLY A 197 -1.20 1.03 -13.10
N ILE A 198 -0.66 0.01 -12.41
CA ILE A 198 0.77 -0.27 -12.37
C ILE A 198 1.26 -0.71 -13.76
N GLU A 199 0.57 -1.67 -14.39
CA GLU A 199 0.91 -2.15 -15.74
C GLU A 199 0.95 -0.99 -16.75
N GLN A 200 -0.12 -0.20 -16.82
CA GLN A 200 -0.26 0.89 -17.80
C GLN A 200 0.67 2.08 -17.53
N SER A 201 1.19 2.22 -16.30
CA SER A 201 2.20 3.23 -16.00
C SER A 201 3.53 2.94 -16.69
N GLY A 202 3.86 1.66 -16.92
CA GLY A 202 5.17 1.25 -17.44
C GLY A 202 6.28 1.28 -16.38
N ILE A 203 5.93 1.40 -15.10
CA ILE A 203 6.89 1.45 -13.97
C ILE A 203 7.58 0.11 -13.70
N GLY A 204 7.05 -0.98 -14.26
CA GLY A 204 7.52 -2.33 -14.04
C GLY A 204 7.07 -2.89 -12.69
N ARG A 205 7.66 -4.03 -12.31
CA ARG A 205 7.32 -4.71 -11.06
C ARG A 205 7.88 -3.96 -9.87
N MET A 206 7.00 -3.61 -8.94
CA MET A 206 7.40 -3.07 -7.64
C MET A 206 8.28 -4.08 -6.89
N GLN A 207 9.28 -3.60 -6.14
CA GLN A 207 10.08 -4.40 -5.22
C GLN A 207 9.19 -5.01 -4.12
N TYR A 208 8.30 -4.19 -3.57
CA TYR A 208 7.21 -4.63 -2.72
C TYR A 208 6.01 -3.69 -2.87
N ILE A 209 4.83 -4.23 -2.59
CA ILE A 209 3.64 -3.45 -2.23
C ILE A 209 3.33 -3.80 -0.78
N LEU A 210 3.44 -2.83 0.11
CA LEU A 210 2.98 -2.95 1.49
C LEU A 210 1.56 -2.40 1.55
N PHE A 211 0.62 -3.24 1.98
CA PHE A 211 -0.73 -2.82 2.31
C PHE A 211 -0.81 -2.59 3.81
N ASP A 212 -0.85 -1.31 4.18
CA ASP A 212 -1.21 -0.88 5.51
C ASP A 212 -2.73 -0.76 5.56
N ASP A 213 -3.39 -1.91 5.46
CA ASP A 213 -4.82 -2.04 5.23
C ASP A 213 -5.31 -3.38 5.79
N CYS A 214 -6.59 -3.48 6.14
CA CYS A 214 -7.19 -4.72 6.63
C CYS A 214 -7.34 -5.76 5.50
N TYR A 215 -7.21 -7.05 5.84
CA TYR A 215 -7.60 -8.18 4.98
C TYR A 215 -6.89 -8.26 3.62
N MET A 216 -5.68 -7.69 3.48
CA MET A 216 -4.98 -7.64 2.19
C MET A 216 -4.05 -8.84 1.93
N SER A 217 -3.77 -9.67 2.93
CA SER A 217 -3.06 -10.94 2.73
C SER A 217 -4.06 -12.06 2.38
N THR A 218 -4.44 -12.10 1.11
CA THR A 218 -5.33 -13.13 0.55
C THR A 218 -4.73 -13.70 -0.73
N VAL A 219 -4.99 -14.98 -1.01
CA VAL A 219 -4.48 -15.65 -2.22
C VAL A 219 -5.05 -15.02 -3.50
N GLU A 220 -6.26 -14.48 -3.44
CA GLU A 220 -6.92 -13.78 -4.53
C GLU A 220 -6.24 -12.44 -4.84
N VAL A 221 -5.89 -11.65 -3.81
CA VAL A 221 -5.10 -10.42 -3.98
C VAL A 221 -3.71 -10.75 -4.52
N ALA A 222 -3.07 -11.79 -3.98
CA ALA A 222 -1.76 -12.24 -4.42
C ALA A 222 -1.76 -12.67 -5.89
N TYR A 223 -2.81 -13.38 -6.32
CA TYR A 223 -2.96 -13.76 -7.72
C TYR A 223 -3.15 -12.55 -8.62
N GLU A 224 -4.04 -11.63 -8.28
CA GLU A 224 -4.29 -10.44 -9.10
C GLU A 224 -2.99 -9.61 -9.29
N LEU A 225 -2.20 -9.40 -8.22
CA LEU A 225 -1.02 -8.51 -8.25
C LEU A 225 0.31 -9.21 -8.59
N ARG A 226 0.32 -10.51 -8.88
CA ARG A 226 1.57 -11.30 -9.05
C ARG A 226 2.53 -10.73 -10.10
N ASN A 227 2.00 -10.04 -11.10
CA ASN A 227 2.78 -9.42 -12.18
C ASN A 227 3.11 -7.95 -11.92
N SER A 228 2.51 -7.34 -10.89
CA SER A 228 2.70 -5.94 -10.52
C SER A 228 3.75 -5.74 -9.42
N THR A 229 4.04 -6.77 -8.63
CA THR A 229 5.02 -6.69 -7.53
C THR A 229 5.82 -7.99 -7.36
N ARG A 230 6.99 -7.90 -6.72
CA ARG A 230 7.80 -9.06 -6.31
C ARG A 230 7.34 -9.61 -4.96
N HIS A 231 6.99 -8.73 -4.02
CA HIS A 231 6.50 -9.12 -2.70
C HIS A 231 5.26 -8.32 -2.32
N ILE A 232 4.36 -8.95 -1.57
CA ILE A 232 3.24 -8.27 -0.91
C ILE A 232 3.47 -8.39 0.59
N ILE A 233 3.39 -7.27 1.32
CA ILE A 233 3.47 -7.23 2.78
C ILE A 233 2.10 -6.79 3.28
N ALA A 234 1.39 -7.66 4.00
CA ALA A 234 0.00 -7.38 4.34
C ALA A 234 -0.48 -8.14 5.58
N CYS A 235 -1.59 -7.67 6.13
CA CYS A 235 -2.31 -8.28 7.24
C CYS A 235 -3.43 -9.21 6.71
N PRO A 236 -3.47 -10.48 7.14
CA PRO A 236 -4.61 -11.38 6.93
C PRO A 236 -5.92 -10.91 7.58
N THR A 237 -5.83 -10.19 8.69
CA THR A 237 -6.96 -9.75 9.52
C THR A 237 -7.13 -8.23 9.47
N GLU A 238 -7.99 -7.68 10.33
CA GLU A 238 -7.93 -6.25 10.67
C GLU A 238 -6.57 -5.86 11.27
N ILE A 239 -6.13 -4.65 10.94
CA ILE A 239 -5.00 -3.94 11.54
C ILE A 239 -5.51 -2.70 12.26
N MET A 240 -4.92 -2.36 13.39
CA MET A 240 -5.30 -1.19 14.18
C MET A 240 -5.13 0.10 13.36
N ALA A 241 -5.89 1.16 13.67
CA ALA A 241 -5.88 2.42 12.93
C ALA A 241 -4.50 3.11 12.95
N HIS A 242 -3.69 2.83 13.98
CA HIS A 242 -2.27 3.17 14.00
C HIS A 242 -1.53 2.70 12.74
N GLY A 243 -1.88 1.51 12.24
CA GLY A 243 -1.21 0.89 11.11
C GLY A 243 0.20 0.43 11.41
N MET A 244 1.00 0.31 10.36
CA MET A 244 2.38 -0.14 10.45
C MET A 244 3.24 0.80 11.32
N PRO A 245 4.10 0.26 12.21
CA PRO A 245 5.04 1.06 13.00
C PRO A 245 6.24 1.50 12.16
N TYR A 246 6.04 2.51 11.31
CA TYR A 246 7.03 2.91 10.31
C TYR A 246 8.36 3.35 10.92
N ASP A 247 8.37 3.90 12.14
CA ASP A 247 9.58 4.23 12.89
C ASP A 247 10.51 3.02 13.06
N ARG A 248 9.94 1.82 13.20
CA ARG A 248 10.66 0.54 13.34
C ARG A 248 10.90 -0.15 12.01
N LEU A 249 9.93 -0.08 11.11
CA LEU A 249 9.99 -0.79 9.82
C LEU A 249 10.85 -0.08 8.79
N TRP A 250 11.00 1.25 8.88
CA TRP A 250 11.65 2.07 7.85
C TRP A 250 13.07 1.61 7.53
N ALA A 251 13.83 1.19 8.54
CA ALA A 251 15.20 0.71 8.35
C ALA A 251 15.29 -0.51 7.41
N GLU A 252 14.23 -1.32 7.29
CA GLU A 252 14.14 -2.43 6.34
C GLU A 252 13.45 -2.02 5.04
N LEU A 253 12.36 -1.24 5.13
CA LEU A 253 11.61 -0.75 3.96
C LEU A 253 12.46 0.14 3.05
N SER A 254 13.41 0.89 3.61
CA SER A 254 14.30 1.77 2.88
C SER A 254 15.49 1.06 2.23
N LYS A 255 15.69 -0.25 2.44
CA LYS A 255 16.83 -0.98 1.85
C LYS A 255 16.60 -1.35 0.39
N ARG A 256 17.72 -1.46 -0.34
CA ARG A 256 17.78 -2.10 -1.68
C ARG A 256 17.19 -3.50 -1.70
N VAL A 257 17.44 -4.26 -0.63
CA VAL A 257 16.96 -5.62 -0.44
C VAL A 257 16.45 -5.68 1.00
N PRO A 258 15.15 -5.54 1.22
CA PRO A 258 14.56 -5.60 2.56
C PRO A 258 14.75 -6.98 3.19
N ASP A 259 15.01 -7.02 4.51
CA ASP A 259 14.80 -8.24 5.28
C ASP A 259 13.31 -8.36 5.63
N TYR A 260 12.58 -9.08 4.77
CA TYR A 260 11.15 -9.29 4.91
C TYR A 260 10.77 -10.04 6.19
N GLY A 261 11.65 -10.93 6.70
CA GLY A 261 11.45 -11.61 7.97
C GLY A 261 11.48 -10.62 9.13
N ARG A 262 12.47 -9.71 9.11
CA ARG A 262 12.61 -8.67 10.12
C ARG A 262 11.43 -7.69 10.12
N ILE A 263 10.86 -7.38 8.95
CA ILE A 263 9.63 -6.55 8.87
C ILE A 263 8.49 -7.21 9.66
N CYS A 264 8.26 -8.51 9.48
CA CYS A 264 7.25 -9.23 10.25
C CYS A 264 7.57 -9.27 11.76
N ASP A 265 8.84 -9.45 12.12
CA ASP A 265 9.29 -9.47 13.52
C ASP A 265 9.07 -8.12 14.21
N GLU A 266 9.48 -7.01 13.58
CA GLU A 266 9.32 -5.68 14.16
C GLU A 266 7.85 -5.25 14.28
N PHE A 267 7.02 -5.61 13.30
CA PHE A 267 5.56 -5.44 13.40
C PHE A 267 4.99 -6.19 14.59
N TYR A 268 5.37 -7.45 14.76
CA TYR A 268 4.90 -8.28 15.87
C TYR A 268 5.37 -7.74 17.22
N ASN A 269 6.65 -7.37 17.32
CA ASN A 269 7.24 -6.82 18.53
C ASN A 269 6.59 -5.49 18.94
N PHE A 270 6.20 -4.67 17.96
CA PHE A 270 5.38 -3.50 18.22
C PHE A 270 4.03 -3.90 18.80
N TYR A 271 3.24 -4.69 18.07
CA TYR A 271 1.86 -4.98 18.46
C TYR A 271 1.74 -5.78 19.75
N VAL A 272 2.63 -6.73 20.06
CA VAL A 272 2.57 -7.48 21.32
C VAL A 272 2.72 -6.58 22.56
N SER A 273 3.34 -5.41 22.41
CA SER A 273 3.51 -4.41 23.48
C SER A 273 2.59 -3.19 23.33
N TYR A 274 1.81 -3.14 22.25
CA TYR A 274 0.91 -2.04 21.96
C TYR A 274 -0.33 -2.08 22.86
N THR A 275 -0.99 -0.95 23.05
CA THR A 275 -2.19 -0.83 23.91
C THR A 275 -3.32 -1.76 23.46
N SER A 276 -3.38 -2.05 22.16
CA SER A 276 -4.26 -3.05 21.56
C SER A 276 -3.39 -4.17 20.99
N PRO A 277 -3.12 -5.23 21.77
CA PRO A 277 -2.07 -6.20 21.44
C PRO A 277 -2.51 -7.25 20.41
N TYR A 278 -2.97 -6.77 19.26
CA TYR A 278 -3.56 -7.56 18.19
C TYR A 278 -2.91 -7.18 16.87
N GLY A 279 -2.35 -8.17 16.19
CA GLY A 279 -1.74 -7.95 14.89
C GLY A 279 -1.39 -9.26 14.21
N THR A 280 -1.70 -9.32 12.92
CA THR A 280 -1.25 -10.39 12.03
C THR A 280 -0.51 -9.76 10.85
N ILE A 281 0.59 -10.37 10.41
CA ILE A 281 1.34 -9.89 9.25
C ILE A 281 2.00 -11.05 8.53
N SER A 282 2.17 -10.89 7.24
CA SER A 282 2.83 -11.86 6.37
C SER A 282 3.51 -11.17 5.20
N VAL A 283 4.48 -11.86 4.61
CA VAL A 283 5.06 -11.51 3.32
C VAL A 283 4.78 -12.63 2.33
N ILE A 284 4.21 -12.27 1.19
CA ILE A 284 3.91 -13.16 0.07
C ILE A 284 4.97 -12.94 -1.01
N ASP A 285 5.67 -14.00 -1.41
CA ASP A 285 6.57 -14.00 -2.57
C ASP A 285 5.75 -14.25 -3.86
N CYS A 286 5.61 -13.20 -4.67
CA CYS A 286 4.80 -13.25 -5.89
C CYS A 286 5.40 -14.16 -6.98
N SER A 287 6.68 -14.52 -6.89
CA SER A 287 7.28 -15.52 -7.79
C SER A 287 6.71 -16.93 -7.57
N GLN A 288 6.13 -17.18 -6.40
CA GLN A 288 5.61 -18.49 -5.99
C GLN A 288 4.09 -18.64 -6.21
N VAL A 289 3.43 -17.56 -6.64
CA VAL A 289 1.97 -17.52 -6.80
C VAL A 289 1.49 -18.51 -7.86
N GLU A 290 2.08 -18.53 -9.06
CA GLU A 290 1.68 -19.48 -10.12
C GLU A 290 1.84 -20.94 -9.70
N GLY A 291 2.89 -21.25 -8.92
CA GLY A 291 3.08 -22.57 -8.32
C GLY A 291 1.92 -22.95 -7.38
N MET A 292 1.49 -22.00 -6.53
CA MET A 292 0.33 -22.20 -5.66
C MET A 292 -0.97 -22.40 -6.45
N ILE A 293 -1.19 -21.62 -7.51
CA ILE A 293 -2.38 -21.80 -8.36
C ILE A 293 -2.41 -23.18 -8.99
N GLY A 294 -1.27 -23.68 -9.47
CA GLY A 294 -1.17 -25.04 -9.99
C GLY A 294 -1.58 -26.09 -8.95
N VAL A 295 -1.10 -25.97 -7.71
CA VAL A 295 -1.44 -26.90 -6.64
C VAL A 295 -2.92 -26.81 -6.25
N MET A 296 -3.47 -25.59 -6.10
CA MET A 296 -4.88 -25.41 -5.77
C MET A 296 -5.80 -25.92 -6.88
N ARG A 297 -5.42 -25.77 -8.15
CA ARG A 297 -6.16 -26.34 -9.29
C ARG A 297 -6.19 -27.87 -9.23
N ASP A 298 -5.07 -28.51 -8.89
CA ASP A 298 -5.03 -29.97 -8.74
C ASP A 298 -5.90 -30.44 -7.56
N ILE A 299 -5.86 -29.70 -6.44
CA ILE A 299 -6.71 -29.96 -5.26
C ILE A 299 -8.19 -29.83 -5.62
N ASN A 300 -8.60 -28.71 -6.22
CA ASN A 300 -10.00 -28.44 -6.54
C ASN A 300 -10.59 -29.41 -7.58
N ARG A 301 -9.74 -30.13 -8.33
CA ARG A 301 -10.14 -31.19 -9.27
C ARG A 301 -10.16 -32.59 -8.66
N SER A 302 -9.71 -32.76 -7.42
CA SER A 302 -9.76 -34.05 -6.72
C SER A 302 -11.22 -34.47 -6.48
N GLY A 303 -11.49 -35.76 -6.70
CA GLY A 303 -12.77 -36.39 -6.36
C GLY A 303 -12.91 -36.81 -4.89
N ASN A 304 -11.87 -36.62 -4.05
CA ASN A 304 -11.83 -37.09 -2.66
C ASN A 304 -11.84 -35.95 -1.63
N LEU A 305 -12.20 -34.74 -2.04
CA LEU A 305 -12.32 -33.60 -1.14
C LEU A 305 -13.42 -33.82 -0.09
N VAL A 306 -13.13 -33.42 1.15
CA VAL A 306 -14.07 -33.47 2.27
C VAL A 306 -14.77 -32.13 2.40
N THR A 307 -16.10 -32.16 2.56
CA THR A 307 -16.86 -30.95 2.88
C THR A 307 -16.63 -30.57 4.33
N VAL A 308 -16.07 -29.38 4.56
CA VAL A 308 -15.78 -28.85 5.90
C VAL A 308 -16.75 -27.71 6.20
N PRO A 309 -17.53 -27.76 7.29
CA PRO A 309 -18.36 -26.64 7.73
C PRO A 309 -17.51 -25.40 8.05
N GLU A 310 -18.00 -24.20 7.76
CA GLU A 310 -17.27 -22.95 8.06
C GLU A 310 -16.89 -22.81 9.54
N ASN A 311 -17.76 -23.27 10.45
CA ASN A 311 -17.51 -23.20 11.89
C ASN A 311 -16.33 -24.06 12.36
N ASP A 312 -15.93 -25.03 11.53
CA ASP A 312 -14.78 -25.89 11.81
C ASP A 312 -13.49 -25.32 11.19
N LEU A 313 -13.54 -24.18 10.50
CA LEU A 313 -12.39 -23.50 9.91
C LEU A 313 -11.93 -22.31 10.77
N GLN A 314 -10.63 -22.04 10.77
CA GLN A 314 -10.08 -20.82 11.35
C GLN A 314 -10.55 -19.60 10.53
N VAL A 315 -11.49 -18.85 11.10
CA VAL A 315 -11.91 -17.55 10.57
C VAL A 315 -10.82 -16.50 10.80
N MET A 316 -10.65 -15.61 9.83
CA MET A 316 -9.64 -14.55 9.85
C MET A 316 -10.28 -13.15 9.73
N ASP A 317 -11.57 -13.06 10.01
CA ASP A 317 -12.35 -11.82 10.05
C ASP A 317 -13.47 -11.86 11.10
N GLY A 318 -14.17 -10.74 11.26
CA GLY A 318 -15.37 -10.63 12.10
C GLY A 318 -16.69 -10.61 11.32
N TYR A 319 -16.69 -10.95 10.03
CA TYR A 319 -17.92 -10.97 9.23
C TYR A 319 -18.76 -12.21 9.56
N GLN A 320 -20.09 -12.08 9.38
CA GLN A 320 -21.01 -13.20 9.54
C GLN A 320 -21.99 -13.24 8.34
N PRO A 321 -21.96 -14.30 7.50
CA PRO A 321 -20.94 -15.36 7.43
C PRO A 321 -19.53 -14.81 7.14
N SER A 322 -18.48 -15.53 7.52
CA SER A 322 -17.09 -15.10 7.32
C SER A 322 -16.72 -15.05 5.83
N ILE A 323 -15.85 -14.12 5.47
CA ILE A 323 -15.33 -13.91 4.10
C ILE A 323 -13.95 -14.56 3.95
N PHE A 324 -13.09 -14.40 4.95
CA PHE A 324 -11.69 -14.77 4.95
C PHE A 324 -11.44 -15.91 5.95
N PHE A 325 -10.92 -17.01 5.44
CA PHE A 325 -10.51 -18.17 6.23
C PHE A 325 -9.01 -18.40 6.07
N ASP A 326 -8.37 -18.98 7.09
CA ASP A 326 -6.98 -19.39 6.98
C ASP A 326 -6.80 -20.43 5.86
N MET A 327 -5.97 -20.12 4.87
CA MET A 327 -5.81 -20.98 3.69
C MET A 327 -5.20 -22.33 4.06
N GLY A 328 -4.23 -22.34 4.96
CA GLY A 328 -3.58 -23.57 5.42
C GLY A 328 -4.56 -24.51 6.11
N ASP A 329 -5.36 -23.96 7.02
CA ASP A 329 -6.39 -24.70 7.75
C ASP A 329 -7.45 -25.28 6.80
N TYR A 330 -8.00 -24.43 5.92
CA TYR A 330 -8.99 -24.83 4.92
C TYR A 330 -8.52 -26.02 4.07
N VAL A 331 -7.32 -25.92 3.48
CA VAL A 331 -6.81 -26.97 2.60
C VAL A 331 -6.47 -28.22 3.40
N SER A 332 -5.92 -28.09 4.62
CA SER A 332 -5.56 -29.25 5.45
C SER A 332 -6.77 -30.13 5.81
N LYS A 333 -7.93 -29.51 6.04
CA LYS A 333 -9.17 -30.21 6.39
C LYS A 333 -9.91 -30.72 5.15
N THR A 334 -9.95 -29.92 4.09
CA THR A 334 -10.68 -30.26 2.85
C THR A 334 -9.95 -31.35 2.06
N ALA A 335 -8.63 -31.27 1.94
CA ALA A 335 -7.82 -32.23 1.18
C ALA A 335 -7.22 -33.35 2.06
N GLN A 336 -7.79 -33.63 3.23
CA GLN A 336 -7.24 -34.62 4.18
C GLN A 336 -7.13 -36.05 3.61
N ASN A 337 -7.99 -36.40 2.63
CA ASN A 337 -7.94 -37.69 1.93
C ASN A 337 -6.97 -37.69 0.73
N GLU A 338 -6.23 -36.60 0.51
CA GLU A 338 -5.31 -36.41 -0.61
C GLU A 338 -3.88 -36.11 -0.10
N PRO A 339 -3.21 -37.08 0.56
CA PRO A 339 -1.96 -36.82 1.30
C PRO A 339 -0.82 -36.30 0.42
N GLU A 340 -0.74 -36.73 -0.85
CA GLU A 340 0.28 -36.25 -1.79
C GLU A 340 0.04 -34.80 -2.21
N LEU A 341 -1.21 -34.43 -2.50
CA LEU A 341 -1.59 -33.05 -2.82
C LEU A 341 -1.43 -32.14 -1.62
N LEU A 342 -1.80 -32.61 -0.42
CA LEU A 342 -1.61 -31.87 0.82
C LEU A 342 -0.12 -31.61 1.07
N ALA A 343 0.74 -32.62 0.89
CA ALA A 343 2.19 -32.44 1.05
C ALA A 343 2.77 -31.46 0.00
N ARG A 344 2.28 -31.47 -1.24
CA ARG A 344 2.64 -30.47 -2.27
C ARG A 344 2.19 -29.07 -1.86
N PHE A 345 0.96 -28.92 -1.38
CA PHE A 345 0.42 -27.67 -0.88
C PHE A 345 1.22 -27.11 0.28
N THR A 346 1.52 -27.90 1.31
CA THR A 346 2.30 -27.46 2.47
C THR A 346 3.67 -26.93 2.05
N ARG A 347 4.36 -27.60 1.12
CA ARG A 347 5.65 -27.13 0.59
C ARG A 347 5.49 -25.83 -0.19
N GLN A 348 4.49 -25.74 -1.06
CA GLN A 348 4.26 -24.54 -1.87
C GLN A 348 3.81 -23.34 -1.02
N LEU A 349 3.03 -23.56 0.04
CA LEU A 349 2.59 -22.52 0.98
C LEU A 349 3.77 -21.95 1.76
N ALA A 350 4.75 -22.78 2.15
CA ALA A 350 5.96 -22.32 2.81
C ALA A 350 6.85 -21.46 1.90
N LEU A 351 6.84 -21.71 0.59
CA LEU A 351 7.51 -20.86 -0.39
C LEU A 351 6.72 -19.58 -0.67
N LEU A 352 5.40 -19.68 -0.78
CA LEU A 352 4.51 -18.55 -1.04
C LEU A 352 4.53 -17.54 0.11
N VAL A 353 4.49 -18.02 1.36
CA VAL A 353 4.43 -17.18 2.57
C VAL A 353 5.61 -17.52 3.49
N PRO A 354 6.85 -17.15 3.09
CA PRO A 354 8.05 -17.52 3.82
C PRO A 354 8.16 -16.84 5.19
N TYR A 355 7.55 -15.65 5.34
CA TYR A 355 7.59 -14.87 6.58
C TYR A 355 6.18 -14.51 7.04
N LYS A 356 5.91 -14.74 8.32
CA LYS A 356 4.63 -14.45 8.96
C LYS A 356 4.75 -14.39 10.48
N ARG A 357 3.92 -13.55 11.10
CA ARG A 357 3.77 -13.43 12.56
C ARG A 357 2.32 -13.11 12.91
N ASN A 358 1.88 -13.57 14.07
CA ASN A 358 0.56 -13.26 14.63
C ASN A 358 0.64 -13.19 16.17
N THR A 359 -0.16 -12.31 16.74
CA THR A 359 -0.54 -12.39 18.16
C THR A 359 -1.47 -13.60 18.41
N PRO A 360 -1.68 -14.04 19.67
CA PRO A 360 -2.56 -15.18 19.98
C PRO A 360 -4.02 -15.02 19.52
N SER A 361 -4.46 -13.78 19.32
CA SER A 361 -5.78 -13.41 18.81
C SER A 361 -5.69 -12.16 17.95
N PHE A 362 -6.71 -11.90 17.13
CA PHE A 362 -6.88 -10.62 16.44
C PHE A 362 -8.16 -9.90 16.93
N PHE A 363 -8.17 -8.58 16.79
CA PHE A 363 -9.33 -7.76 17.09
C PHE A 363 -10.14 -7.50 15.83
N THR A 364 -11.45 -7.46 15.96
CA THR A 364 -12.36 -7.05 14.89
C THR A 364 -13.39 -6.05 15.40
N SER A 365 -13.57 -4.97 14.64
CA SER A 365 -14.63 -3.98 14.89
C SER A 365 -15.95 -4.35 14.19
N VAL A 366 -15.94 -5.38 13.35
CA VAL A 366 -17.06 -5.72 12.45
C VAL A 366 -18.20 -6.42 13.18
N ARG A 367 -17.88 -7.35 14.09
CA ARG A 367 -18.89 -8.24 14.70
C ARG A 367 -19.77 -7.51 15.71
N ASP A 368 -19.14 -6.75 16.60
CA ASP A 368 -19.81 -5.88 17.56
C ASP A 368 -19.27 -4.46 17.40
N PRO A 369 -20.00 -3.58 16.69
CA PRO A 369 -19.64 -2.17 16.57
C PRO A 369 -19.51 -1.43 17.92
N GLU A 370 -20.20 -1.88 18.97
CA GLU A 370 -20.24 -1.19 20.26
C GLU A 370 -19.14 -1.66 21.22
N ASN A 371 -18.60 -2.86 21.04
CA ASN A 371 -17.61 -3.44 21.95
C ASN A 371 -16.36 -4.02 21.26
N GLY A 372 -16.38 -4.16 19.94
CA GLY A 372 -15.45 -5.00 19.19
C GLY A 372 -15.56 -6.47 19.60
N ASP A 373 -14.77 -7.32 18.95
CA ASP A 373 -14.58 -8.71 19.39
C ASP A 373 -13.13 -9.14 19.23
N ILE A 374 -12.72 -10.12 20.04
CA ILE A 374 -11.38 -10.71 20.03
C ILE A 374 -11.51 -12.16 19.60
N ILE A 375 -10.95 -12.47 18.44
CA ILE A 375 -11.05 -13.80 17.84
C ILE A 375 -9.71 -14.53 18.02
N PRO A 376 -9.70 -15.72 18.65
CA PRO A 376 -8.49 -16.49 18.84
C PRO A 376 -7.94 -17.03 17.53
N ILE A 377 -6.61 -17.10 17.43
CA ILE A 377 -5.89 -17.69 16.30
C ILE A 377 -5.32 -19.03 16.76
N SER A 378 -6.01 -20.11 16.41
CA SER A 378 -5.60 -21.49 16.72
C SER A 378 -4.58 -22.04 15.71
N THR A 379 -4.64 -21.55 14.46
CA THR A 379 -3.72 -21.86 13.37
C THR A 379 -3.53 -20.63 12.49
N PHE A 380 -2.36 -20.50 11.88
CA PHE A 380 -2.00 -19.33 11.08
C PHE A 380 -1.03 -19.67 9.95
N SER A 381 -1.56 -19.73 8.74
CA SER A 381 -0.81 -19.90 7.49
C SER A 381 -0.21 -18.59 6.96
N GLY A 382 -0.68 -17.45 7.46
CA GLY A 382 -0.27 -16.12 7.03
C GLY A 382 -0.94 -15.61 5.75
N ILE A 383 -1.87 -16.36 5.16
CA ILE A 383 -2.64 -15.94 3.98
C ILE A 383 -4.06 -16.49 4.06
N THR A 384 -5.02 -15.70 3.59
CA THR A 384 -6.43 -16.08 3.61
C THR A 384 -6.93 -16.57 2.26
N ILE A 385 -8.05 -17.28 2.27
CA ILE A 385 -8.82 -17.72 1.10
C ILE A 385 -10.32 -17.59 1.39
N SER A 386 -11.10 -17.29 0.35
CA SER A 386 -12.55 -17.12 0.44
C SER A 386 -13.37 -18.25 -0.20
N ASP A 387 -12.73 -19.27 -0.77
CA ASP A 387 -13.38 -20.45 -1.37
C ASP A 387 -14.48 -21.10 -0.47
N PRO A 388 -14.24 -21.36 0.84
CA PRO A 388 -15.27 -21.98 1.69
C PRO A 388 -16.40 -21.02 2.12
N SER A 389 -16.30 -19.72 1.82
CA SER A 389 -17.25 -18.73 2.29
C SER A 389 -18.64 -18.88 1.66
N ASN A 390 -19.67 -18.86 2.49
CA ASN A 390 -21.08 -18.71 2.15
C ASN A 390 -21.58 -17.28 2.34
N ASN A 391 -20.67 -16.33 2.55
CA ASN A 391 -21.04 -14.92 2.55
C ASN A 391 -21.63 -14.56 1.17
N PRO A 392 -22.85 -13.97 1.10
CA PRO A 392 -23.48 -13.65 -0.18
C PRO A 392 -22.62 -12.75 -1.09
N LYS A 393 -21.79 -11.87 -0.51
CA LYS A 393 -20.88 -11.01 -1.28
C LYS A 393 -19.81 -11.82 -1.99
N VAL A 394 -19.24 -12.81 -1.29
CA VAL A 394 -18.28 -13.73 -1.89
C VAL A 394 -18.97 -14.51 -3.00
N LYS A 395 -20.11 -15.16 -2.72
CA LYS A 395 -20.84 -15.95 -3.73
C LYS A 395 -21.18 -15.15 -5.00
N ASN A 396 -21.53 -13.87 -4.86
CA ASN A 396 -21.84 -12.99 -5.99
C ASN A 396 -20.60 -12.53 -6.77
N ALA A 397 -19.44 -12.37 -6.10
CA ALA A 397 -18.22 -11.86 -6.71
C ALA A 397 -17.29 -12.96 -7.25
N LEU A 398 -17.35 -14.17 -6.70
CA LEU A 398 -16.39 -15.25 -6.93
C LEU A 398 -16.24 -15.63 -8.41
N GLY A 399 -17.36 -15.71 -9.14
CA GLY A 399 -17.34 -16.04 -10.58
C GLY A 399 -16.61 -14.99 -11.46
N GLY A 400 -16.44 -13.77 -10.96
CA GLY A 400 -15.66 -12.71 -11.62
C GLY A 400 -14.17 -12.75 -11.30
N ASN A 401 -13.79 -13.36 -10.17
CA ASN A 401 -12.45 -13.33 -9.60
C ASN A 401 -11.44 -14.13 -10.45
N SER A 402 -10.24 -13.58 -10.64
CA SER A 402 -9.19 -14.17 -11.49
C SER A 402 -8.60 -15.44 -10.88
N TYR A 403 -8.40 -15.49 -9.56
CA TYR A 403 -7.92 -16.68 -8.84
C TYR A 403 -8.90 -17.84 -9.03
N TYR A 404 -10.19 -17.59 -8.77
CA TYR A 404 -11.22 -18.62 -8.88
C TYR A 404 -11.28 -19.23 -10.29
N LYS A 405 -11.27 -18.39 -11.33
CA LYS A 405 -11.20 -18.81 -12.75
C LYS A 405 -9.94 -19.62 -13.08
N ALA A 406 -8.86 -19.46 -12.33
CA ALA A 406 -7.60 -20.14 -12.58
C ALA A 406 -7.49 -21.48 -11.84
N THR A 407 -8.31 -21.71 -10.82
CA THR A 407 -8.26 -22.90 -9.95
C THR A 407 -9.47 -23.82 -10.09
N HIS A 408 -10.57 -23.36 -10.68
CA HIS A 408 -11.79 -24.14 -10.96
C HIS A 408 -12.04 -24.15 -12.47
#